data_AF-A0A699R713-F1
#
_entry.id   AF-A0A699R713-F1
#
_cell.length_a   1.000
_cell.length_b   1.000
_cell.length_c   1.000
_cell.angle_alpha   90.00
_cell.angle_beta   90.00
_cell.angle_gamma   90.00
#
_symmetry.space_group_name_H-M   'P 1'
#
loop_
_entity.id
_entity.type
_entity.pdbx_description
1 polymer ?
#
loop_
_entity_poly.entity_id
_entity_poly.type
_entity_poly.pdbx_seq_one_letter_code
_entity_poly.pdbx_strand_id
1 'polypeptide(L)'
;MTSQEKQKFFKDARHYFWDDPCLFRTCTDQIIRRCVAGKEAIDILNACHSGQTGGHYGANYTAKKVFDLGFYLPSIYKDAFELVKRYDSCQRQGKVSLKDEMPQNFIQIYEIFDVWGIDFMDRSRVLKEINTSSLLSTTCPNGLKPRRSQKAYAYDKKLTHM
;
A
#
# COMPACT_ATOMS: atom_id res chain seq x y z
N MET A 1 13.57 -9.28 40.46
CA MET A 1 12.23 -8.64 40.45
C MET A 1 12.05 -7.85 41.73
N THR A 2 11.69 -6.59 41.61
CA THR A 2 11.35 -5.73 42.76
C THR A 2 9.99 -6.12 43.34
N SER A 3 9.69 -5.69 44.57
CA SER A 3 8.38 -5.92 45.20
C SER A 3 7.23 -5.32 44.36
N GLN A 4 7.49 -4.14 43.77
CA GLN A 4 6.54 -3.44 42.91
C GLN A 4 6.20 -4.24 41.63
N GLU A 5 7.21 -4.83 40.98
CA GLU A 5 7.00 -5.66 39.78
C GLU A 5 6.17 -6.90 40.08
N LYS A 6 6.40 -7.55 41.23
CA LYS A 6 5.59 -8.70 41.66
C LYS A 6 4.13 -8.31 41.88
N GLN A 7 3.89 -7.19 42.57
CA GLN A 7 2.53 -6.71 42.82
C GLN A 7 1.80 -6.37 41.52
N LYS A 8 2.50 -5.77 40.56
CA LYS A 8 1.96 -5.51 39.20
C LYS A 8 1.60 -6.81 38.50
N PHE A 9 2.49 -7.81 38.51
CA PHE A 9 2.22 -9.10 37.89
C PHE A 9 0.95 -9.77 38.44
N PHE A 10 0.81 -9.85 39.77
CA PHE A 10 -0.40 -10.41 40.38
C PHE A 10 -1.66 -9.59 40.07
N LYS A 11 -1.54 -8.27 39.91
CA LYS A 11 -2.66 -7.42 39.47
C LYS A 11 -3.07 -7.73 38.04
N ASP A 12 -2.11 -7.90 37.14
CA ASP A 12 -2.37 -8.19 35.73
C ASP A 12 -2.93 -9.61 35.55
N ALA A 13 -2.38 -10.59 36.29
CA ALA A 13 -2.78 -12.00 36.25
C ALA A 13 -4.26 -12.24 36.58
N ARG A 14 -4.89 -11.40 37.40
CA ARG A 14 -6.33 -11.52 37.75
C ARG A 14 -7.27 -11.43 36.55
N HIS A 15 -6.83 -10.85 35.45
CA HIS A 15 -7.64 -10.73 34.23
C HIS A 15 -7.54 -11.97 33.36
N TYR A 16 -6.68 -12.93 33.71
CA TYR A 16 -6.46 -14.14 32.95
C TYR A 16 -7.00 -15.35 33.70
N PHE A 17 -7.51 -16.31 32.95
CA PHE A 17 -7.90 -17.61 33.47
C PHE A 17 -7.53 -18.70 32.47
N TRP A 18 -7.27 -19.89 32.99
CA TRP A 18 -6.89 -21.06 32.20
C TRP A 18 -8.10 -21.98 32.04
N ASP A 19 -8.41 -22.33 30.79
CA ASP A 19 -9.41 -23.33 30.44
C ASP A 19 -8.79 -24.24 29.37
N ASP A 20 -8.34 -25.42 29.81
CA ASP A 20 -7.38 -26.26 29.11
C ASP A 20 -7.83 -26.60 27.67
N PRO A 21 -6.97 -26.43 26.63
CA PRO A 21 -5.55 -26.06 26.65
C PRO A 21 -5.28 -24.55 26.43
N CYS A 22 -6.26 -23.69 26.71
CA CYS A 22 -6.26 -22.30 26.30
C CYS A 22 -6.18 -21.33 27.48
N LEU A 23 -5.39 -20.27 27.29
CA LEU A 23 -5.40 -19.11 28.18
C LEU A 23 -6.43 -18.10 27.66
N PHE A 24 -7.27 -17.58 28.55
CA PHE A 24 -8.25 -16.55 28.24
C PHE A 24 -7.97 -15.28 29.04
N ARG A 25 -8.40 -14.14 28.50
CA ARG A 25 -8.34 -12.85 29.15
C ARG A 25 -9.66 -12.12 29.10
N THR A 26 -10.12 -11.61 30.23
CA THR A 26 -11.20 -10.63 30.32
C THR A 26 -10.64 -9.25 29.97
N CYS A 27 -11.06 -8.72 28.83
CA CYS A 27 -10.62 -7.42 28.36
C CYS A 27 -11.40 -6.27 29.03
N THR A 28 -10.98 -5.03 28.82
CA THR A 28 -11.61 -3.84 29.44
C THR A 28 -13.04 -3.58 28.95
N ASP A 29 -13.37 -4.11 27.77
CA ASP A 29 -14.72 -4.19 27.20
C ASP A 29 -15.58 -5.29 27.85
N GLN A 30 -15.06 -5.98 28.87
CA GLN A 30 -15.65 -7.13 29.55
C GLN A 30 -15.83 -8.36 28.64
N ILE A 31 -15.25 -8.34 27.43
CA ILE A 31 -15.30 -9.47 26.51
C ILE A 31 -14.14 -10.41 26.84
N ILE A 32 -14.47 -11.69 26.94
CA ILE A 32 -13.49 -12.77 27.12
C ILE A 32 -12.87 -13.09 25.76
N ARG A 33 -11.55 -13.10 25.70
CA ARG A 33 -10.79 -13.38 24.47
C ARG A 33 -9.73 -14.44 24.70
N ARG A 34 -9.53 -15.31 23.71
CA ARG A 34 -8.48 -16.34 23.75
C ARG A 34 -7.13 -15.69 23.50
N CYS A 35 -6.20 -15.91 24.40
CA CYS A 35 -4.82 -15.48 24.26
C CYS A 35 -4.12 -16.38 23.24
N VAL A 36 -3.44 -15.76 22.27
CA VAL A 36 -2.69 -16.47 21.23
C VAL A 36 -1.26 -15.93 21.18
N ALA A 37 -0.30 -16.79 20.86
CA ALA A 37 1.12 -16.44 20.82
C ALA A 37 1.88 -17.26 19.78
N GLY A 38 3.13 -16.87 19.49
CA GLY A 38 4.02 -17.61 18.61
C GLY A 38 3.50 -17.68 17.17
N LYS A 39 3.54 -18.88 16.58
CA LYS A 39 3.20 -19.09 15.16
C LYS A 39 1.72 -18.84 14.87
N GLU A 40 0.83 -19.27 15.78
CA GLU A 40 -0.61 -19.08 15.65
C GLU A 40 -0.98 -17.58 15.56
N ALA A 41 -0.37 -16.75 16.40
CA ALA A 41 -0.57 -15.30 16.38
C ALA A 41 -0.21 -14.67 15.03
N ILE A 42 0.90 -15.11 14.42
CA ILE A 42 1.35 -14.64 13.10
C ILE A 42 0.34 -15.06 12.02
N ASP A 43 -0.13 -16.29 12.07
CA ASP A 43 -1.07 -16.82 11.07
C ASP A 43 -2.43 -16.11 11.16
N ILE A 44 -2.92 -15.84 12.37
CA ILE A 44 -4.13 -15.04 12.61
C ILE A 44 -3.95 -13.61 12.07
N LEU A 45 -2.82 -12.96 12.35
CA LEU A 45 -2.52 -11.62 11.87
C LEU A 45 -2.48 -11.55 10.33
N ASN A 46 -1.84 -12.53 9.69
CA ASN A 46 -1.79 -12.65 8.23
C ASN A 46 -3.20 -12.83 7.64
N ALA A 47 -4.00 -13.74 8.19
CA ALA A 47 -5.37 -13.97 7.74
C ALA A 47 -6.24 -12.71 7.88
N CYS A 48 -6.07 -11.96 8.97
CA CYS A 48 -6.79 -10.71 9.18
C CYS A 48 -6.34 -9.61 8.21
N HIS A 49 -5.05 -9.54 7.91
CA HIS A 49 -4.44 -8.56 7.03
C HIS A 49 -4.80 -8.77 5.54
N SER A 50 -4.80 -10.01 5.07
CA SER A 50 -5.04 -10.35 3.65
C SER A 50 -6.51 -10.22 3.21
N GLY A 51 -7.46 -10.23 4.16
CA GLY A 51 -8.88 -10.03 3.87
C GLY A 51 -9.53 -11.11 2.98
N GLN A 52 -10.85 -11.05 2.81
CA GLN A 52 -11.57 -11.91 1.84
C GLN A 52 -11.55 -11.33 0.42
N THR A 53 -11.29 -10.03 0.26
CA THR A 53 -11.39 -9.29 -1.01
C THR A 53 -10.02 -8.81 -1.53
N GLY A 54 -8.91 -9.36 -1.04
CA GLY A 54 -7.56 -9.01 -1.51
C GLY A 54 -7.11 -7.57 -1.18
N GLY A 55 -7.84 -6.86 -0.31
CA GLY A 55 -7.46 -5.54 0.18
C GLY A 55 -6.48 -5.66 1.35
N HIS A 56 -5.33 -5.01 1.25
CA HIS A 56 -4.36 -4.91 2.33
C HIS A 56 -4.84 -3.90 3.39
N TYR A 57 -5.25 -4.39 4.55
CA TYR A 57 -5.69 -3.50 5.63
C TYR A 57 -4.51 -2.93 6.43
N GLY A 58 -4.61 -1.66 6.81
CA GLY A 58 -3.66 -1.02 7.71
C GLY A 58 -3.64 -1.67 9.10
N ALA A 59 -2.52 -1.52 9.82
CA ALA A 59 -2.25 -2.22 11.07
C ALA A 59 -3.35 -2.07 12.14
N ASN A 60 -3.92 -0.86 12.27
CA ASN A 60 -5.00 -0.60 13.25
C ASN A 60 -6.26 -1.41 12.95
N TYR A 61 -6.63 -1.52 11.67
CA TYR A 61 -7.80 -2.30 11.27
C TYR A 61 -7.54 -3.80 11.47
N THR A 62 -6.35 -4.28 11.12
CA THR A 62 -5.94 -5.67 11.38
C THR A 62 -6.04 -6.00 12.87
N ALA A 63 -5.48 -5.17 13.75
CA ALA A 63 -5.55 -5.36 15.20
C ALA A 63 -7.00 -5.37 15.71
N LYS A 64 -7.84 -4.44 15.25
CA LYS A 64 -9.26 -4.41 15.59
C LYS A 64 -9.95 -5.71 15.16
N LYS A 65 -9.73 -6.18 13.94
CA LYS A 65 -10.35 -7.40 13.41
C LYS A 65 -9.98 -8.63 14.21
N VAL A 66 -8.72 -8.73 14.66
CA VAL A 66 -8.28 -9.82 15.54
C VAL A 66 -9.03 -9.79 16.88
N PHE A 67 -9.26 -8.60 17.46
CA PHE A 67 -10.14 -8.48 18.62
C PHE A 67 -11.56 -8.90 18.27
N ASP A 68 -12.15 -8.40 17.18
CA ASP A 68 -13.51 -8.75 16.77
C ASP A 68 -13.71 -10.27 16.59
N LEU A 69 -12.65 -11.00 16.20
CA LEU A 69 -12.62 -12.47 16.11
C LEU A 69 -12.45 -13.22 17.44
N GLY A 70 -12.36 -12.51 18.57
CA GLY A 70 -12.25 -13.11 19.90
C GLY A 70 -10.83 -13.46 20.34
N PHE A 71 -9.80 -12.99 19.64
CA PHE A 71 -8.40 -13.25 20.02
C PHE A 71 -7.78 -12.06 20.76
N TYR A 72 -6.81 -12.36 21.62
CA TYR A 72 -6.04 -11.39 22.38
C TYR A 72 -4.53 -11.64 22.22
N LEU A 73 -3.80 -10.59 21.83
CA LEU A 73 -2.35 -10.56 21.81
C LEU A 73 -1.89 -9.35 22.64
N PRO A 74 -0.99 -9.51 23.63
CA PRO A 74 -0.50 -8.39 24.44
C PRO A 74 0.12 -7.25 23.61
N SER A 75 0.77 -7.58 22.49
CA SER A 75 1.49 -6.66 21.61
C SER A 75 0.80 -6.43 20.26
N ILE A 76 -0.51 -6.70 20.15
CA ILE A 76 -1.25 -6.77 18.89
C ILE A 76 -0.99 -5.61 17.91
N TYR A 77 -0.96 -4.37 18.41
CA TYR A 77 -0.76 -3.19 17.56
C TYR A 77 0.68 -3.11 17.05
N LYS A 78 1.66 -3.46 17.89
CA LYS A 78 3.07 -3.53 17.48
C LYS A 78 3.27 -4.64 16.47
N ASP A 79 2.69 -5.81 16.72
CA ASP A 79 2.83 -6.98 15.86
C ASP A 79 2.15 -6.76 14.50
N ALA A 80 0.95 -6.16 14.50
CA ALA A 80 0.25 -5.78 13.27
C ALA A 80 1.02 -4.71 12.49
N PHE A 81 1.64 -3.74 13.17
CA PHE A 81 2.44 -2.71 12.52
C PHE A 81 3.70 -3.28 11.87
N GLU A 82 4.44 -4.12 12.61
CA GLU A 82 5.60 -4.82 12.07
C GLU A 82 5.23 -5.75 10.93
N LEU A 83 4.07 -6.40 10.99
CA LEU A 83 3.56 -7.21 9.88
C LEU A 83 3.35 -6.35 8.63
N VAL A 84 2.55 -5.30 8.72
CA VAL A 84 2.24 -4.41 7.58
C VAL A 84 3.51 -3.79 7.01
N LYS A 85 4.48 -3.45 7.87
CA LYS A 85 5.78 -2.93 7.44
C LYS A 85 6.57 -3.95 6.61
N ARG A 86 6.40 -5.25 6.80
CA ARG A 86 7.07 -6.28 5.97
C ARG A 86 6.44 -6.47 4.59
N TYR A 87 5.18 -6.06 4.41
CA TYR A 87 4.47 -6.20 3.13
C TYR A 87 4.76 -5.02 2.19
N ASP A 88 5.57 -5.26 1.15
CA ASP A 88 5.94 -4.27 0.14
C ASP A 88 4.72 -3.66 -0.58
N SER A 89 3.68 -4.45 -0.87
CA SER A 89 2.43 -3.95 -1.44
C SER A 89 1.77 -2.87 -0.59
N CYS A 90 1.81 -3.04 0.74
CA CYS A 90 1.27 -2.08 1.70
C CYS A 90 2.14 -0.83 1.81
N GLN A 91 3.45 -0.98 1.69
CA GLN A 91 4.36 0.17 1.68
C GLN A 91 4.13 1.05 0.44
N ARG A 92 4.01 0.43 -0.74
CA ARG A 92 3.77 1.15 -2.00
C ARG A 92 2.40 1.83 -2.05
N GLN A 93 1.40 1.25 -1.38
CA GLN A 93 0.04 1.81 -1.27
C GLN A 93 -0.15 2.72 -0.05
N GLY A 94 0.87 2.88 0.79
CA GLY A 94 0.82 3.73 1.97
C GLY A 94 0.43 5.17 1.59
N LYS A 95 -0.26 5.87 2.50
CA LYS A 95 -0.57 7.29 2.30
C LYS A 95 0.74 8.06 2.15
N VAL A 96 0.84 8.81 1.05
CA VAL A 96 1.83 9.88 0.85
C VAL A 96 1.78 10.76 2.10
N SER A 97 2.92 10.96 2.75
CA SER A 97 2.95 11.70 4.01
C SER A 97 2.73 13.19 3.73
N LEU A 98 2.30 13.96 4.74
CA LEU A 98 2.16 15.41 4.61
C LEU A 98 3.49 16.10 4.24
N LYS A 99 4.64 15.44 4.43
CA LYS A 99 5.97 15.93 4.03
C LYS A 99 6.27 15.71 2.55
N ASP A 100 5.57 14.76 1.95
CA ASP A 100 5.62 14.45 0.52
C ASP A 100 4.55 15.24 -0.25
N GLU A 101 3.72 16.01 0.47
CA GLU A 101 2.75 16.94 -0.11
C GLU A 101 3.54 18.08 -0.77
N MET A 102 3.42 18.18 -2.09
CA MET A 102 4.06 19.28 -2.83
C MET A 102 3.47 20.61 -2.35
N PRO A 103 4.31 21.62 -2.04
CA PRO A 103 3.81 22.92 -1.62
C PRO A 103 2.93 23.50 -2.73
N GLN A 104 1.65 23.68 -2.43
CA GLN A 104 0.70 24.25 -3.36
C GLN A 104 0.88 25.78 -3.37
N ASN A 105 1.83 26.26 -4.16
CA ASN A 105 1.97 27.70 -4.41
C ASN A 105 0.73 28.16 -5.17
N PHE A 106 0.08 29.22 -4.69
CA PHE A 106 -1.01 29.87 -5.40
C PHE A 106 -0.51 30.29 -6.78
N ILE A 107 -1.29 29.99 -7.82
CA ILE A 107 -1.00 30.46 -9.17
C ILE A 107 -1.13 31.97 -9.15
N GLN A 108 -0.01 32.68 -9.20
CA GLN A 108 -0.01 34.12 -9.43
C GLN A 108 -0.56 34.35 -10.84
N ILE A 109 -1.57 35.20 -10.94
CA ILE A 109 -2.09 35.69 -12.22
C ILE A 109 -0.99 36.56 -12.81
N TYR A 110 -0.20 35.99 -13.71
CA TYR A 110 0.69 36.73 -14.57
C TYR A 110 -0.06 37.12 -15.84
N GLU A 111 0.16 38.34 -16.33
CA GLU A 111 -0.27 38.70 -17.67
C GLU A 111 0.44 37.79 -18.69
N ILE A 112 -0.17 37.60 -19.86
CA ILE A 112 0.07 36.51 -20.83
C ILE A 112 1.53 36.36 -21.34
N PHE A 113 2.49 37.16 -20.88
CA PHE A 113 3.89 37.15 -21.34
C PHE A 113 4.99 37.17 -20.27
N ASP A 114 4.73 36.96 -18.98
CA ASP A 114 5.76 37.16 -17.94
C ASP A 114 6.66 35.95 -17.57
N VAL A 115 6.34 34.72 -17.97
CA VAL A 115 7.19 33.55 -17.63
C VAL A 115 7.30 32.59 -18.81
N TRP A 116 8.45 32.61 -19.47
CA TRP A 116 8.83 31.60 -20.48
C TRP A 116 9.59 30.48 -19.78
N GLY A 117 8.86 29.53 -19.20
CA GLY A 117 9.46 28.28 -18.71
C GLY A 117 9.86 27.41 -19.89
N ILE A 118 11.16 27.29 -20.16
CA ILE A 118 11.70 26.35 -21.16
C ILE A 118 11.88 24.99 -20.50
N ASP A 119 11.04 24.02 -20.86
CA ASP A 119 11.21 22.61 -20.50
C ASP A 119 11.93 21.88 -21.64
N PHE A 120 13.15 21.40 -21.38
CA PHE A 120 13.88 20.58 -22.35
C PHE A 120 13.47 19.11 -22.19
N MET A 121 12.54 18.69 -23.04
CA MET A 121 12.26 17.26 -23.23
C MET A 121 13.38 16.61 -24.04
N ASP A 122 14.45 16.13 -23.38
CA ASP A 122 15.42 15.26 -24.04
C ASP A 122 14.85 13.85 -24.20
N ARG A 123 14.62 13.49 -25.47
CA ARG A 123 15.25 12.36 -26.16
C ARG A 123 14.28 11.73 -27.16
N SER A 124 14.29 12.27 -28.38
CA SER A 124 14.28 11.39 -29.55
C SER A 124 14.95 12.08 -30.72
N ARG A 125 15.84 11.30 -31.34
CA ARG A 125 16.54 11.57 -32.58
C ARG A 125 15.56 12.06 -33.64
N VAL A 126 15.43 13.37 -33.81
CA VAL A 126 14.88 13.97 -35.05
C VAL A 126 15.84 15.07 -35.49
N LEU A 127 17.05 14.64 -35.84
CA LEU A 127 17.82 15.31 -36.88
C LEU A 127 18.17 14.22 -37.89
N LYS A 128 17.28 14.04 -38.86
CA LYS A 128 17.68 14.22 -40.24
C LYS A 128 16.44 14.60 -41.05
N GLU A 129 16.47 15.85 -41.47
CA GLU A 129 16.02 16.29 -42.79
C GLU A 129 14.54 16.16 -43.07
N ILE A 130 13.77 17.23 -42.81
CA ILE A 130 12.84 17.72 -43.83
C ILE A 130 12.87 19.26 -43.80
N ASN A 131 13.80 19.83 -44.56
CA ASN A 131 13.60 21.13 -45.19
C ASN A 131 12.53 20.93 -46.26
N THR A 132 11.35 21.54 -46.12
CA THR A 132 10.61 22.17 -47.22
C THR A 132 9.31 22.78 -46.70
N SER A 133 9.29 24.11 -46.77
CA SER A 133 8.16 24.97 -47.16
C SER A 133 6.73 24.42 -47.10
N SER A 134 5.91 25.20 -46.41
CA SER A 134 4.60 25.70 -46.83
C SER A 134 3.38 24.77 -46.82
N LEU A 135 2.40 25.21 -46.01
CA LEU A 135 0.99 25.38 -46.37
C LEU A 135 0.16 24.11 -46.68
N LEU A 136 -0.73 23.75 -45.75
CA LEU A 136 -2.18 24.06 -45.80
C LEU A 136 -3.02 23.02 -45.03
N SER A 137 -3.84 23.56 -44.13
CA SER A 137 -5.26 23.22 -43.89
C SER A 137 -5.70 21.78 -44.07
N THR A 138 -6.22 21.16 -43.00
CA THR A 138 -7.65 20.78 -43.01
C THR A 138 -8.17 20.61 -41.59
N THR A 139 -9.18 21.41 -41.25
CA THR A 139 -10.08 21.20 -40.13
C THR A 139 -11.11 20.11 -40.43
N CYS A 140 -11.83 19.75 -39.35
CA CYS A 140 -13.21 19.23 -39.31
C CYS A 140 -13.35 17.70 -39.17
N PRO A 141 -14.52 17.21 -38.72
CA PRO A 141 -15.02 17.33 -37.35
C PRO A 141 -15.56 15.96 -36.87
N ASN A 142 -15.96 15.87 -35.61
CA ASN A 142 -16.71 14.74 -35.01
C ASN A 142 -15.86 13.53 -34.58
N GLY A 143 -15.81 13.35 -33.27
CA GLY A 143 -15.02 12.33 -32.61
C GLY A 143 -15.60 10.92 -32.75
N LEU A 144 -14.72 9.97 -32.99
CA LEU A 144 -14.79 8.60 -32.51
C LEU A 144 -13.34 8.11 -32.29
N LYS A 145 -13.00 7.75 -31.05
CA LYS A 145 -11.72 7.11 -30.71
C LYS A 145 -11.77 5.61 -31.04
N PRO A 146 -10.76 5.00 -31.69
CA PRO A 146 -10.62 3.55 -31.68
C PRO A 146 -9.78 3.06 -30.48
N ARG A 147 -10.31 2.04 -29.79
CA ARG A 147 -9.67 1.26 -28.71
C ARG A 147 -8.59 0.28 -29.24
N ARG A 148 -7.60 -0.02 -28.38
CA ARG A 148 -6.68 -1.20 -28.36
C ARG A 148 -7.43 -2.52 -28.61
N SER A 149 -6.90 -3.65 -29.08
CA SER A 149 -5.56 -4.17 -29.44
C SER A 149 -5.79 -5.62 -29.91
N GLN A 150 -4.91 -6.22 -30.73
CA GLN A 150 -4.69 -7.68 -30.73
C GLN A 150 -3.27 -8.02 -31.22
N LYS A 151 -2.60 -8.89 -30.45
CA LYS A 151 -1.24 -9.45 -30.68
C LYS A 151 -1.33 -10.64 -31.66
N ALA A 152 -0.25 -10.97 -32.39
CA ALA A 152 0.28 -12.35 -32.53
C ALA A 152 1.51 -12.47 -33.48
N TYR A 153 2.56 -13.07 -32.93
CA TYR A 153 3.60 -13.98 -33.44
C TYR A 153 3.95 -14.08 -34.95
N ALA A 154 5.26 -14.14 -35.23
CA ALA A 154 5.83 -14.95 -36.32
C ALA A 154 7.20 -15.51 -35.92
N TYR A 155 7.38 -16.82 -36.12
CA TYR A 155 8.60 -17.61 -35.95
C TYR A 155 9.33 -17.76 -37.31
N ASP A 156 10.65 -17.94 -37.22
CA ASP A 156 11.52 -18.76 -38.10
C ASP A 156 12.00 -18.20 -39.46
N LYS A 157 13.32 -18.07 -39.62
CA LYS A 157 14.11 -18.91 -40.56
C LYS A 157 15.63 -18.75 -40.42
N LYS A 158 16.27 -19.92 -40.39
CA LYS A 158 17.71 -20.25 -40.30
C LYS A 158 18.59 -19.77 -41.47
N LEU A 159 19.90 -19.67 -41.13
CA LEU A 159 21.13 -19.93 -41.90
C LEU A 159 21.22 -19.55 -43.39
N THR A 160 22.28 -18.80 -43.74
CA THR A 160 23.29 -19.23 -44.75
C THR A 160 24.56 -18.36 -44.68
N HIS A 161 25.71 -19.04 -44.46
CA HIS A 161 27.11 -18.85 -44.92
C HIS A 161 27.59 -17.45 -45.39
N MET A 162 28.79 -17.00 -45.04
CA MET A 162 30.08 -17.69 -45.15
C MET A 162 31.12 -17.11 -44.19
#